data_AF-A0A353DHW7-F1
#
_entry.id   AF-A0A353DHW7-F1
#
_cell.length_a   1.000
_cell.length_b   1.000
_cell.length_c   1.000
_cell.angle_alpha   90.00
_cell.angle_beta   90.00
_cell.angle_gamma   90.00
#
_symmetry.space_group_name_H-M   'P 1'
#
loop_
_entity.id
_entity.type
_entity.pdbx_description
1 polymer ?
#
loop_
_entity_poly.entity_id
_entity_poly.type
_entity_poly.pdbx_seq_one_letter_code
_entity_poly.pdbx_strand_id
1 'polypeptide(L)'
;MGDSWSKTFSGSIGLDVDAIGSVGLDTRDRGSNNGGGAEASMWRDFLFANGSFIGNQGSGLSLAFTGLQPNTEYPITIWAFDESSNDDLDGDGLAALLEHAFGSINGDAGASPESQVVIGTGLFNGGTEENVTITFRRNLAADDVIITAEISSDLASWNSLGVQYVSSIPNGDGTETVTYRSTAPFASIDKEFVRIRVTQRP
;
A
#
# COMPACT_ATOMS: atom_id res chain seq x y z
N MET A 1 -31.65 16.98 -9.07
CA MET A 1 -31.91 15.86 -8.14
C MET A 1 -30.67 15.01 -8.25
N GLY A 2 -29.88 14.94 -7.17
CA GLY A 2 -28.59 14.25 -7.21
C GLY A 2 -28.82 12.76 -7.45
N ASP A 3 -28.03 12.18 -8.35
CA ASP A 3 -28.08 10.75 -8.59
C ASP A 3 -27.75 10.02 -7.27
N SER A 4 -28.56 9.02 -6.93
CA SER A 4 -28.41 8.16 -5.75
C SER A 4 -28.27 6.72 -6.21
N TRP A 5 -27.38 5.95 -5.61
CA TRP A 5 -27.22 4.52 -5.89
C TRP A 5 -27.66 3.70 -4.68
N SER A 6 -28.37 2.60 -4.90
CA SER A 6 -28.74 1.70 -3.83
C SER A 6 -28.56 0.24 -4.23
N LYS A 7 -28.22 -0.59 -3.25
CA LYS A 7 -28.16 -2.05 -3.41
C LYS A 7 -28.58 -2.76 -2.14
N THR A 8 -29.41 -3.80 -2.31
CA THR A 8 -29.75 -4.74 -1.25
C THR A 8 -28.89 -5.99 -1.39
N PHE A 9 -28.18 -6.36 -0.32
CA PHE A 9 -27.38 -7.56 -0.18
C PHE A 9 -28.21 -8.72 0.40
N SER A 10 -27.63 -9.91 0.44
CA SER A 10 -28.25 -11.06 1.10
C SER A 10 -28.55 -10.75 2.57
N GLY A 11 -29.71 -11.21 3.04
CA GLY A 11 -30.19 -10.93 4.40
C GLY A 11 -30.88 -9.57 4.57
N SER A 12 -31.32 -8.93 3.48
CA SER A 12 -32.07 -7.66 3.49
C SER A 12 -31.30 -6.44 4.01
N ILE A 13 -29.97 -6.52 4.05
CA ILE A 13 -29.10 -5.37 4.34
C ILE A 13 -29.06 -4.49 3.10
N GLY A 14 -29.33 -3.21 3.23
CA GLY A 14 -29.21 -2.22 2.16
C GLY A 14 -27.99 -1.32 2.33
N LEU A 15 -27.48 -0.82 1.21
CA LEU A 15 -26.56 0.30 1.15
C LEU A 15 -27.14 1.33 0.18
N ASP A 16 -27.39 2.53 0.67
CA ASP A 16 -27.72 3.71 -0.11
C ASP A 16 -26.49 4.62 -0.15
N VAL A 17 -26.16 5.14 -1.33
CA VAL A 17 -24.98 5.95 -1.61
C VAL A 17 -25.42 7.22 -2.32
N ASP A 18 -25.07 8.36 -1.74
CA ASP A 18 -25.33 9.68 -2.28
C ASP A 18 -24.03 10.48 -2.41
N ALA A 19 -23.97 11.39 -3.37
CA ALA A 19 -22.92 12.41 -3.42
C ALA A 19 -23.30 13.63 -2.56
N ILE A 20 -22.33 14.16 -1.81
CA ILE A 20 -22.48 15.38 -1.00
C ILE A 20 -21.50 16.47 -1.44
N GLY A 21 -21.79 17.74 -1.12
CA GLY A 21 -20.89 18.86 -1.43
C GLY A 21 -20.91 19.32 -2.90
N SER A 22 -22.09 19.33 -3.53
CA SER A 22 -22.31 19.86 -4.89
C SER A 22 -21.53 19.13 -6.00
N VAL A 23 -21.28 17.84 -5.80
CA VAL A 23 -20.66 16.93 -6.79
C VAL A 23 -21.69 15.92 -7.29
N GLY A 24 -21.43 15.32 -8.44
CA GLY A 24 -22.31 14.30 -9.02
C GLY A 24 -21.91 12.90 -8.56
N LEU A 25 -22.89 12.04 -8.27
CA LEU A 25 -22.61 10.62 -8.09
C LEU A 25 -22.44 9.97 -9.47
N ASP A 26 -21.29 9.34 -9.69
CA ASP A 26 -21.03 8.56 -10.89
C ASP A 26 -21.20 7.08 -10.59
N THR A 27 -22.20 6.48 -11.23
CA THR A 27 -22.59 5.07 -11.06
C THR A 27 -22.39 4.26 -12.35
N ARG A 28 -21.70 4.83 -13.35
CA ARG A 28 -21.62 4.22 -14.67
C ARG A 28 -20.72 2.99 -14.64
N ASP A 29 -21.28 1.83 -14.99
CA ASP A 29 -20.51 0.67 -15.42
C ASP A 29 -20.08 0.89 -16.87
N ARG A 30 -18.78 1.11 -17.06
CA ARG A 30 -18.21 1.50 -18.36
C ARG A 30 -17.52 0.34 -19.08
N GLY A 31 -17.64 -0.90 -18.58
CA GLY A 31 -17.13 -2.09 -19.27
C GLY A 31 -15.64 -2.01 -19.63
N SER A 32 -15.27 -2.44 -20.84
CA SER A 32 -13.87 -2.51 -21.30
C SER A 32 -13.38 -1.29 -22.10
N ASN A 33 -14.26 -0.37 -22.50
CA ASN A 33 -13.92 0.77 -23.37
C ASN A 33 -14.03 2.08 -22.59
N ASN A 34 -13.09 2.25 -21.66
CA ASN A 34 -13.30 3.23 -20.59
C ASN A 34 -12.65 4.60 -20.80
N GLY A 35 -11.71 4.74 -21.74
CA GLY A 35 -10.78 5.87 -21.68
C GLY A 35 -10.00 5.87 -20.35
N GLY A 36 -9.10 6.84 -20.15
CA GLY A 36 -8.38 6.96 -18.88
C GLY A 36 -7.27 5.93 -18.68
N GLY A 37 -6.37 5.82 -19.67
CA GLY A 37 -5.01 5.31 -19.43
C GLY A 37 -4.89 3.99 -18.65
N ALA A 38 -3.99 3.97 -17.67
CA ALA A 38 -3.75 2.83 -16.80
C ALA A 38 -4.88 2.62 -15.78
N GLU A 39 -5.74 3.62 -15.63
CA GLU A 39 -6.80 3.72 -14.62
C GLU A 39 -8.12 3.09 -15.11
N ALA A 40 -8.19 2.67 -16.39
CA ALA A 40 -9.37 2.11 -17.05
C ALA A 40 -10.09 1.00 -16.26
N SER A 41 -9.34 0.20 -15.48
CA SER A 41 -9.89 -0.90 -14.67
C SER A 41 -10.64 -0.40 -13.42
N MET A 42 -10.32 0.79 -12.91
CA MET A 42 -10.99 1.36 -11.74
C MET A 42 -12.37 1.91 -12.08
N TRP A 43 -12.54 2.45 -13.28
CA TRP A 43 -13.80 3.05 -13.71
C TRP A 43 -14.93 2.02 -13.95
N ARG A 44 -14.68 0.73 -13.74
CA ARG A 44 -15.65 -0.37 -13.89
C ARG A 44 -16.35 -0.73 -12.57
N ASP A 45 -15.63 -0.68 -11.46
CA ASP A 45 -16.05 -1.38 -10.22
C ASP A 45 -16.39 -0.43 -9.05
N PHE A 46 -16.29 0.89 -9.25
CA PHE A 46 -16.42 1.88 -8.16
C PHE A 46 -17.54 2.90 -8.39
N LEU A 47 -18.11 3.37 -7.28
CA LEU A 47 -18.96 4.57 -7.22
C LEU A 47 -18.07 5.78 -6.93
N PHE A 48 -18.30 6.91 -7.60
CA PHE A 48 -17.48 8.10 -7.42
C PHE A 48 -18.31 9.35 -7.10
N ALA A 49 -17.80 10.18 -6.20
CA ALA A 49 -18.23 11.56 -6.06
C ALA A 49 -17.48 12.42 -7.10
N ASN A 50 -17.97 12.45 -8.34
CA ASN A 50 -17.29 13.11 -9.45
C ASN A 50 -17.21 14.63 -9.24
N GLY A 51 -15.98 15.14 -9.08
CA GLY A 51 -15.69 16.52 -8.70
C GLY A 51 -15.28 16.69 -7.23
N SER A 52 -15.13 15.59 -6.48
CA SER A 52 -14.65 15.58 -5.09
C SER A 52 -13.13 15.56 -5.04
N PHE A 53 -12.51 16.71 -5.26
CA PHE A 53 -11.05 16.92 -5.20
C PHE A 53 -10.68 17.97 -4.15
N ILE A 54 -9.38 18.16 -3.90
CA ILE A 54 -8.86 19.03 -2.82
C ILE A 54 -9.39 20.48 -2.85
N GLY A 55 -9.76 20.98 -4.02
CA GLY A 55 -10.38 22.29 -4.23
C GLY A 55 -11.88 22.39 -3.91
N ASN A 56 -12.57 21.29 -3.61
CA ASN A 56 -13.98 21.25 -3.23
C ASN A 56 -14.15 20.50 -1.90
N GLN A 57 -13.56 21.06 -0.84
CA GLN A 57 -13.59 20.47 0.49
C GLN A 57 -15.03 20.33 1.03
N GLY A 58 -15.31 19.24 1.74
CA GLY A 58 -16.65 18.92 2.23
C GLY A 58 -17.56 18.23 1.19
N SER A 59 -17.00 17.85 0.05
CA SER A 59 -17.64 16.95 -0.91
C SER A 59 -17.16 15.51 -0.76
N GLY A 60 -17.93 14.55 -1.28
CA GLY A 60 -17.62 13.13 -1.17
C GLY A 60 -18.84 12.22 -1.29
N LEU A 61 -18.71 10.99 -0.80
CA LEU A 61 -19.78 10.00 -0.72
C LEU A 61 -20.38 9.96 0.69
N SER A 62 -21.70 9.95 0.76
CA SER A 62 -22.49 9.60 1.95
C SER A 62 -22.97 8.16 1.80
N LEU A 63 -22.71 7.32 2.80
CA LEU A 63 -23.08 5.90 2.83
C LEU A 63 -24.10 5.68 3.95
N ALA A 64 -25.29 5.18 3.61
CA ALA A 64 -26.32 4.81 4.58
C ALA A 64 -26.61 3.31 4.52
N PHE A 65 -26.31 2.61 5.60
CA PHE A 65 -26.62 1.18 5.73
C PHE A 65 -28.02 0.99 6.33
N THR A 66 -28.84 0.15 5.71
CA THR A 66 -30.22 -0.11 6.12
C THR A 66 -30.46 -1.60 6.38
N GLY A 67 -31.54 -1.94 7.10
CA GLY A 67 -31.87 -3.34 7.41
C GLY A 67 -31.02 -4.01 8.49
N LEU A 68 -30.18 -3.24 9.19
CA LEU A 68 -29.34 -3.74 10.29
C LEU A 68 -30.20 -4.20 11.48
N GLN A 69 -29.81 -5.29 12.11
CA GLN A 69 -30.47 -5.84 13.30
C GLN A 69 -29.78 -5.35 14.58
N PRO A 70 -30.54 -5.06 15.66
CA PRO A 70 -29.96 -4.72 16.94
C PRO A 70 -29.03 -5.81 17.47
N ASN A 71 -27.89 -5.41 18.04
CA ASN A 71 -26.88 -6.30 18.64
C ASN A 71 -26.27 -7.32 17.66
N THR A 72 -26.28 -7.03 16.36
CA THR A 72 -25.62 -7.85 15.34
C THR A 72 -24.39 -7.11 14.81
N GLU A 73 -23.27 -7.83 14.69
CA GLU A 73 -22.03 -7.31 14.12
C GLU A 73 -22.03 -7.51 12.60
N TYR A 74 -21.63 -6.46 11.87
CA TYR A 74 -21.55 -6.48 10.41
C TYR A 74 -20.14 -6.07 9.98
N PRO A 75 -19.32 -6.98 9.42
CA PRO A 75 -18.05 -6.60 8.85
C PRO A 75 -18.28 -5.78 7.58
N ILE A 76 -17.62 -4.63 7.49
CA ILE A 76 -17.66 -3.74 6.32
C ILE A 76 -16.25 -3.66 5.75
N THR A 77 -16.12 -3.88 4.45
CA THR A 77 -14.89 -3.62 3.70
C THR A 77 -15.17 -2.54 2.68
N ILE A 78 -14.36 -1.48 2.70
CA ILE A 78 -14.39 -0.39 1.72
C ILE A 78 -13.07 -0.43 0.98
N TRP A 79 -13.13 -0.45 -0.35
CA TRP A 79 -11.95 -0.24 -1.18
C TRP A 79 -11.97 1.20 -1.68
N ALA A 80 -10.83 1.86 -1.57
CA ALA A 80 -10.55 3.13 -2.22
C ALA A 80 -9.32 2.96 -3.09
N PHE A 81 -9.20 3.80 -4.10
CA PHE A 81 -8.01 3.88 -4.93
C PHE A 81 -7.47 5.30 -4.87
N ASP A 82 -6.14 5.40 -4.78
CA ASP A 82 -5.41 6.66 -4.78
C ASP A 82 -4.18 6.51 -5.68
N GLU A 83 -4.18 7.19 -6.84
CA GLU A 83 -3.03 7.18 -7.76
C GLU A 83 -1.81 7.82 -7.13
N SER A 84 -2.01 8.78 -6.22
CA SER A 84 -0.91 9.54 -5.61
C SER A 84 -0.03 8.69 -4.70
N SER A 85 -0.48 7.49 -4.33
CA SER A 85 0.37 6.49 -3.66
C SER A 85 1.56 6.04 -4.52
N ASN A 86 1.49 6.23 -5.85
CA ASN A 86 2.57 5.97 -6.79
C ASN A 86 3.28 7.24 -7.27
N ASP A 87 2.89 8.42 -6.77
CA ASP A 87 3.56 9.68 -7.15
C ASP A 87 5.00 9.70 -6.62
N ASP A 88 5.86 10.36 -7.36
CA ASP A 88 7.25 10.67 -7.01
C ASP A 88 7.44 12.17 -7.31
N LEU A 89 7.03 13.01 -6.35
CA LEU A 89 6.87 14.46 -6.57
C LEU A 89 8.20 15.21 -6.57
N ASP A 90 9.24 14.65 -5.95
CA ASP A 90 10.60 15.20 -5.94
C ASP A 90 11.55 14.50 -6.94
N GLY A 91 11.14 13.37 -7.51
CA GLY A 91 11.80 12.71 -8.64
C GLY A 91 13.01 11.87 -8.23
N ASP A 92 13.02 11.35 -7.00
CA ASP A 92 14.13 10.59 -6.43
C ASP A 92 14.02 9.07 -6.69
N GLY A 93 12.90 8.62 -7.28
CA GLY A 93 12.62 7.24 -7.64
C GLY A 93 11.88 6.45 -6.55
N LEU A 94 11.48 7.07 -5.44
CA LEU A 94 10.59 6.47 -4.43
C LEU A 94 9.16 6.98 -4.62
N ALA A 95 8.23 6.03 -4.74
CA ALA A 95 6.81 6.35 -4.71
C ALA A 95 6.38 6.81 -3.30
N ALA A 96 5.36 7.65 -3.22
CA ALA A 96 4.80 8.20 -1.98
C ALA A 96 4.51 7.14 -0.90
N LEU A 97 4.01 5.95 -1.30
CA LEU A 97 3.78 4.85 -0.36
C LEU A 97 5.08 4.31 0.25
N LEU A 98 6.15 4.22 -0.55
CA LEU A 98 7.47 3.80 -0.06
C LEU A 98 8.07 4.86 0.86
N GLU A 99 7.92 6.13 0.50
CA GLU A 99 8.40 7.23 1.32
C GLU A 99 7.70 7.29 2.67
N HIS A 100 6.38 7.15 2.69
CA HIS A 100 5.62 7.03 3.95
C HIS A 100 6.08 5.82 4.77
N ALA A 101 6.27 4.66 4.13
CA ALA A 101 6.70 3.43 4.82
C ALA A 101 8.14 3.52 5.37
N PHE A 102 9.03 4.25 4.71
CA PHE A 102 10.43 4.39 5.09
C PHE A 102 10.70 5.66 5.93
N GLY A 103 9.76 6.61 5.93
CA GLY A 103 9.78 7.81 6.75
C GLY A 103 10.50 9.00 6.12
N SER A 104 10.49 9.08 4.78
CA SER A 104 10.80 10.29 4.02
C SER A 104 9.52 11.03 3.59
N ILE A 105 9.65 12.16 2.89
CA ILE A 105 8.55 13.07 2.59
C ILE A 105 8.45 13.30 1.08
N ASN A 106 7.31 12.90 0.52
CA ASN A 106 7.03 13.10 -0.90
C ASN A 106 6.85 14.57 -1.26
N GLY A 107 7.68 15.02 -2.19
CA GLY A 107 7.67 16.39 -2.70
C GLY A 107 8.42 17.36 -1.79
N ASP A 108 9.35 16.88 -0.98
CA ASP A 108 10.33 17.75 -0.34
C ASP A 108 11.40 18.23 -1.35
N ALA A 109 12.34 19.07 -0.92
CA ALA A 109 13.28 19.70 -1.85
C ALA A 109 14.50 18.81 -2.18
N GLY A 110 14.61 17.62 -1.62
CA GLY A 110 15.77 16.74 -1.72
C GLY A 110 15.41 15.33 -2.16
N ALA A 111 16.43 14.54 -2.46
CA ALA A 111 16.27 13.09 -2.53
C ALA A 111 16.23 12.52 -1.11
N SER A 112 15.72 11.30 -0.99
CA SER A 112 15.59 10.53 0.26
C SER A 112 16.60 9.36 0.31
N PRO A 113 17.93 9.61 0.21
CA PRO A 113 18.94 8.53 0.21
C PRO A 113 18.94 7.72 1.51
N GLU A 114 18.44 8.27 2.61
CA GLU A 114 18.27 7.56 3.87
C GLU A 114 17.13 6.53 3.86
N SER A 115 16.21 6.62 2.89
CA SER A 115 15.15 5.63 2.63
C SER A 115 15.58 4.55 1.64
N GLN A 116 16.82 4.58 1.16
CA GLN A 116 17.34 3.59 0.22
C GLN A 116 17.43 2.19 0.84
N VAL A 117 16.99 1.18 0.07
CA VAL A 117 17.19 -0.23 0.41
C VAL A 117 18.63 -0.64 0.06
N VAL A 118 19.36 -1.14 1.05
CA VAL A 118 20.75 -1.58 0.91
C VAL A 118 20.82 -3.10 0.87
N ILE A 119 21.40 -3.65 -0.20
CA ILE A 119 21.70 -5.08 -0.32
C ILE A 119 23.18 -5.31 -0.03
N GLY A 120 23.48 -6.31 0.78
CA GLY A 120 24.85 -6.66 1.14
C GLY A 120 24.98 -8.13 1.52
N THR A 121 26.09 -8.45 2.17
CA THR A 121 26.30 -9.75 2.82
C THR A 121 26.74 -9.54 4.27
N GLY A 122 26.48 -10.54 5.10
CA GLY A 122 26.91 -10.55 6.49
C GLY A 122 27.32 -11.95 6.92
N LEU A 123 28.24 -12.03 7.88
CA LEU A 123 28.64 -13.28 8.51
C LEU A 123 27.74 -13.58 9.73
N PHE A 124 27.18 -14.78 9.75
CA PHE A 124 26.24 -15.27 10.75
C PHE A 124 26.67 -16.65 11.28
N ASN A 125 25.88 -17.21 12.21
CA ASN A 125 26.16 -18.50 12.86
C ASN A 125 27.59 -18.58 13.41
N GLY A 126 27.97 -17.58 14.22
CA GLY A 126 29.31 -17.50 14.81
C GLY A 126 30.43 -17.12 13.83
N GLY A 127 30.08 -16.59 12.65
CA GLY A 127 31.03 -16.13 11.64
C GLY A 127 31.37 -17.18 10.58
N THR A 128 30.58 -18.24 10.47
CA THR A 128 30.86 -19.38 9.59
C THR A 128 30.03 -19.40 8.32
N GLU A 129 28.92 -18.64 8.29
CA GLU A 129 28.03 -18.57 7.15
C GLU A 129 27.88 -17.12 6.70
N GLU A 130 28.27 -16.85 5.45
CA GLU A 130 27.93 -15.58 4.80
C GLU A 130 26.54 -15.71 4.18
N ASN A 131 25.62 -14.80 4.49
CA ASN A 131 24.28 -14.74 3.90
C ASN A 131 24.06 -13.36 3.26
N VAL A 132 23.21 -13.30 2.23
CA VAL A 132 22.70 -12.03 1.69
C VAL A 132 21.91 -11.30 2.77
N THR A 133 22.08 -10.00 2.89
CA THR A 133 21.33 -9.13 3.79
C THR A 133 20.58 -8.05 3.02
N ILE A 134 19.38 -7.72 3.48
CA ILE A 134 18.60 -6.57 3.03
C ILE A 134 18.34 -5.66 4.22
N THR A 135 18.75 -4.40 4.09
CA THR A 135 18.64 -3.37 5.12
C THR A 135 17.84 -2.20 4.59
N PHE A 136 16.89 -1.71 5.37
CA PHE A 136 16.03 -0.59 4.98
C PHE A 136 15.55 0.17 6.22
N ARG A 137 15.15 1.42 6.03
CA ARG A 137 14.54 2.25 7.07
C ARG A 137 13.05 1.91 7.19
N ARG A 138 12.49 1.90 8.39
CA ARG A 138 11.06 1.73 8.66
C ARG A 138 10.54 2.90 9.48
N ASN A 139 9.48 3.54 9.00
CA ASN A 139 8.72 4.53 9.75
C ASN A 139 7.89 3.86 10.85
N LEU A 140 8.10 4.24 12.11
CA LEU A 140 7.35 3.66 13.23
C LEU A 140 5.92 4.22 13.34
N ALA A 141 5.64 5.35 12.68
CA ALA A 141 4.31 5.96 12.63
C ALA A 141 3.46 5.47 11.45
N ALA A 142 4.02 4.73 10.49
CA ALA A 142 3.28 4.17 9.35
C ALA A 142 2.57 2.87 9.76
N ASP A 143 1.53 3.00 10.59
CA ASP A 143 0.75 1.89 11.10
C ASP A 143 -0.30 1.36 10.13
N ASP A 144 -0.47 2.00 8.98
CA ASP A 144 -1.39 1.68 7.88
C ASP A 144 -0.71 0.92 6.74
N VAL A 145 0.55 0.54 6.89
CA VAL A 145 1.29 -0.29 5.91
C VAL A 145 1.78 -1.61 6.50
N ILE A 146 2.11 -2.53 5.59
CA ILE A 146 2.77 -3.80 5.86
C ILE A 146 4.04 -3.82 5.01
N ILE A 147 5.20 -4.00 5.68
CA ILE A 147 6.51 -4.10 5.02
C ILE A 147 7.02 -5.53 5.16
N THR A 148 7.28 -6.18 4.03
CA THR A 148 7.69 -7.59 3.97
C THR A 148 8.99 -7.71 3.19
N ALA A 149 10.02 -8.30 3.80
CA ALA A 149 11.22 -8.73 3.09
C ALA A 149 10.95 -10.07 2.38
N GLU A 150 11.32 -10.16 1.11
CA GLU A 150 11.07 -11.35 0.29
C GLU A 150 12.30 -11.69 -0.54
N ILE A 151 12.48 -12.98 -0.80
CA ILE A 151 13.49 -13.50 -1.73
C ILE A 151 12.84 -14.21 -2.91
N SER A 152 13.59 -14.38 -3.99
CA SER A 152 13.19 -15.11 -5.18
C SER A 152 14.39 -15.75 -5.88
N SER A 153 14.19 -16.88 -6.56
CA SER A 153 15.21 -17.48 -7.44
C SER A 153 14.96 -17.19 -8.93
N ASP A 154 13.83 -16.57 -9.28
CA ASP A 154 13.37 -16.43 -10.67
C ASP A 154 12.72 -15.07 -11.01
N LEU A 155 12.63 -14.13 -10.06
CA LEU A 155 11.92 -12.86 -10.13
C LEU A 155 10.39 -12.95 -10.27
N ALA A 156 9.83 -14.15 -10.37
CA ALA A 156 8.39 -14.38 -10.53
C ALA A 156 7.74 -14.87 -9.24
N SER A 157 8.40 -15.82 -8.57
CA SER A 157 7.96 -16.44 -7.33
C SER A 157 8.69 -15.80 -6.16
N TRP A 158 7.95 -15.10 -5.30
CA TRP A 158 8.49 -14.40 -4.14
C TRP A 158 8.08 -15.08 -2.83
N ASN A 159 9.02 -15.23 -1.90
CA ASN A 159 8.83 -15.94 -0.64
C ASN A 159 9.35 -15.10 0.54
N SER A 160 8.49 -14.87 1.53
CA SER A 160 8.84 -14.18 2.77
C SER A 160 9.39 -15.11 3.86
N LEU A 161 9.24 -16.43 3.73
CA LEU A 161 9.80 -17.40 4.68
C LEU A 161 11.29 -17.69 4.44
N GLY A 162 11.81 -17.25 3.30
CA GLY A 162 13.22 -17.42 2.94
C GLY A 162 14.16 -16.41 3.61
N VAL A 163 13.62 -15.46 4.37
CA VAL A 163 14.39 -14.47 5.14
C VAL A 163 14.24 -14.67 6.64
N GLN A 164 15.23 -14.19 7.39
CA GLN A 164 15.23 -14.15 8.84
C GLN A 164 15.53 -12.72 9.31
N TYR A 165 14.76 -12.23 10.29
CA TYR A 165 15.06 -10.97 10.97
C TYR A 165 16.41 -11.05 11.68
N VAL A 166 17.22 -10.00 11.53
CA VAL A 166 18.54 -9.87 12.16
C VAL A 166 18.50 -8.82 13.27
N SER A 167 18.07 -7.61 12.94
CA SER A 167 18.10 -6.48 13.87
C SER A 167 17.14 -5.36 13.47
N SER A 168 16.83 -4.51 14.44
CA SER A 168 16.19 -3.21 14.27
C SER A 168 16.88 -2.21 15.19
N ILE A 169 17.43 -1.15 14.63
CA ILE A 169 18.20 -0.14 15.36
C ILE A 169 17.45 1.19 15.25
N PRO A 170 16.98 1.79 16.36
CA PRO A 170 16.32 3.09 16.32
C PRO A 170 17.25 4.19 15.80
N ASN A 171 16.75 5.05 14.91
CA ASN A 171 17.51 6.17 14.35
C ASN A 171 17.36 7.47 15.17
N GLY A 172 16.40 7.51 16.11
CA GLY A 172 16.17 8.66 17.00
C GLY A 172 15.23 9.73 16.45
N ASP A 173 14.64 9.50 15.28
CA ASP A 173 13.78 10.45 14.55
C ASP A 173 12.38 9.88 14.24
N GLY A 174 11.96 8.85 14.97
CA GLY A 174 10.69 8.15 14.73
C GLY A 174 10.81 7.01 13.71
N THR A 175 12.01 6.71 13.23
CA THR A 175 12.26 5.53 12.38
C THR A 175 13.30 4.60 12.98
N GLU A 176 13.41 3.42 12.38
CA GLU A 176 14.46 2.47 12.69
C GLU A 176 15.07 1.88 11.42
N THR A 177 16.32 1.45 11.51
CA THR A 177 17.01 0.70 10.46
C THR A 177 16.86 -0.80 10.74
N VAL A 178 16.21 -1.51 9.82
CA VAL A 178 15.88 -2.94 9.95
C VAL A 178 16.73 -3.75 8.99
N THR A 179 17.30 -4.85 9.47
CA THR A 179 18.05 -5.80 8.66
C THR A 179 17.41 -7.18 8.71
N TYR A 180 17.24 -7.78 7.52
CA TYR A 180 16.94 -9.19 7.33
C TYR A 180 18.10 -9.87 6.59
N ARG A 181 18.22 -11.18 6.74
CA ARG A 181 19.13 -12.02 5.95
C ARG A 181 18.40 -13.12 5.21
N SER A 182 18.95 -13.61 4.11
CA SER A 182 18.54 -14.89 3.53
C SER A 182 18.86 -16.01 4.53
N THR A 183 17.98 -17.02 4.54
CA THR A 183 18.15 -18.24 5.34
C THR A 183 19.15 -19.22 4.72
N ALA A 184 19.40 -19.11 3.42
CA ALA A 184 20.41 -19.90 2.72
C ALA A 184 21.76 -19.17 2.73
N PRO A 185 22.89 -19.88 2.97
CA PRO A 185 24.22 -19.30 2.82
C PRO A 185 24.47 -18.86 1.37
N PHE A 186 25.12 -17.72 1.19
CA PHE A 186 25.50 -17.14 -0.09
C PHE A 186 26.23 -18.16 -0.98
N ALA A 187 27.15 -18.93 -0.41
CA ALA A 187 27.91 -19.96 -1.12
C ALA A 187 27.06 -21.16 -1.62
N SER A 188 25.83 -21.31 -1.14
CA SER A 188 24.90 -22.39 -1.53
C SER A 188 23.84 -21.93 -2.54
N ILE A 189 23.89 -20.67 -2.96
CA ILE A 189 22.89 -20.03 -3.82
C ILE A 189 23.53 -19.76 -5.18
N ASP A 190 23.04 -20.42 -6.22
CA ASP A 190 23.46 -20.10 -7.59
C ASP A 190 22.95 -18.73 -8.05
N LYS A 191 21.75 -18.34 -7.59
CA LYS A 191 21.07 -17.09 -7.92
C LYS A 191 19.94 -16.80 -6.92
N GLU A 192 19.95 -15.62 -6.31
CA GLU A 192 18.88 -15.12 -5.45
C GLU A 192 18.66 -13.64 -5.72
N PHE A 193 17.39 -13.24 -5.69
CA PHE A 193 16.92 -11.87 -5.76
C PHE A 193 16.25 -11.53 -4.45
N VAL A 194 16.37 -10.29 -4.04
CA VAL A 194 15.80 -9.80 -2.78
C VAL A 194 15.00 -8.54 -3.04
N ARG A 195 13.91 -8.33 -2.32
CA ARG A 195 13.14 -7.09 -2.35
C ARG A 195 12.51 -6.79 -1.01
N ILE A 196 12.11 -5.53 -0.85
CA ILE A 196 11.11 -5.11 0.12
C ILE A 196 9.79 -4.89 -0.61
N ARG A 197 8.72 -5.49 -0.09
CA ARG A 197 7.35 -5.26 -0.55
C ARG A 197 6.59 -4.47 0.50
N VAL A 198 6.06 -3.32 0.09
CA VAL A 198 5.17 -2.49 0.90
C VAL A 198 3.76 -2.61 0.36
N THR A 199 2.78 -2.84 1.24
CA THR A 199 1.36 -2.81 0.89
C THR A 199 0.60 -2.05 1.96
N GLN A 200 -0.47 -1.34 1.57
CA GLN A 200 -1.42 -0.81 2.55
C GLN A 200 -2.06 -1.96 3.33
N ARG A 201 -2.33 -1.71 4.61
CA ARG A 201 -3.06 -2.64 5.47
C ARG A 201 -4.54 -2.64 5.05
N PRO A 202 -5.20 -3.82 4.95
CA PRO A 202 -6.61 -3.92 4.60
C PRO A 202 -7.55 -3.28 5.62
#